data_AF-A0A2I2KN41-F1
#
_entry.id   AF-A0A2I2KN41-F1
#
_cell.length_a   1.000
_cell.length_b   1.000
_cell.length_c   1.000
_cell.angle_alpha   90.00
_cell.angle_beta   90.00
_cell.angle_gamma   90.00
#
_symmetry.space_group_name_H-M   'P 1'
#
loop_
_entity.id
_entity.type
_entity.pdbx_description
1 polymer ?
#
loop_
_entity_poly.entity_id
_entity_poly.type
_entity_poly.pdbx_seq_one_letter_code
_entity_poly.pdbx_strand_id
1 'polypeptide(L)'
;MTAVPIVPVDQLEPTPAELTDARKSFADCDSYNDCKRELAIWAVHLDDLAAALARGDHDQAAHFIRIMRAALRVHDEWTARWRQSADIWDADYPAWPPGRELTV
;
A
#
# COMPACT_ATOMS: atom_id res chain seq x y z
N MET A 1 22.23 20.88 13.20
CA MET A 1 21.84 19.70 14.00
C MET A 1 21.14 18.74 13.07
N THR A 2 21.76 17.60 12.76
CA THR A 2 21.08 16.51 12.03
C THR A 2 20.09 15.89 13.00
N ALA A 3 18.80 15.88 12.65
CA ALA A 3 17.80 15.17 13.42
C ALA A 3 18.16 13.68 13.42
N VAL A 4 18.36 13.10 14.61
CA VAL A 4 18.53 11.65 14.73
C VAL A 4 17.16 11.02 14.44
N PRO A 5 17.05 10.14 13.44
CA PRO A 5 15.78 9.51 13.13
C PRO A 5 15.34 8.61 14.30
N ILE A 6 14.06 8.71 14.67
CA ILE A 6 13.46 7.92 15.77
C ILE A 6 13.55 6.42 15.48
N VAL A 7 13.38 6.03 14.21
CA VAL A 7 13.62 4.68 13.72
C VAL A 7 14.69 4.75 12.63
N PRO A 8 15.80 4.00 12.74
CA PRO A 8 16.83 3.92 11.71
C PRO A 8 16.28 3.49 10.35
N VAL A 9 16.71 4.16 9.28
CA VAL A 9 16.17 3.96 7.92
C VAL A 9 16.40 2.54 7.39
N ASP A 10 17.51 1.92 7.77
CA ASP A 10 17.88 0.54 7.43
C ASP A 10 16.91 -0.49 8.03
N GLN A 11 16.22 -0.14 9.12
CA GLN A 11 15.21 -1.00 9.74
C GLN A 11 13.83 -0.91 9.08
N LEU A 12 13.63 0.02 8.14
CA LEU A 12 12.35 0.29 7.48
C LEU A 12 12.16 -0.49 6.19
N GLU A 13 13.15 -1.26 5.74
CA GLU A 13 12.98 -2.09 4.56
C GLU A 13 12.12 -3.32 4.85
N PRO A 14 11.02 -3.54 4.10
CA PRO A 14 10.18 -4.72 4.28
C PRO A 14 10.97 -6.01 4.16
N THR A 15 10.73 -6.92 5.09
CA THR A 15 11.25 -8.28 5.03
C THR A 15 10.55 -9.08 3.91
N PRO A 16 11.16 -10.17 3.41
CA PRO A 16 10.50 -11.06 2.44
C PRO A 16 9.17 -11.64 2.94
N ALA A 17 9.03 -11.86 4.25
CA ALA A 17 7.79 -12.33 4.86
C ALA A 17 6.68 -11.27 4.79
N GLU A 18 6.97 -10.02 5.20
CA GLU A 18 6.02 -8.90 5.12
C GLU A 18 5.57 -8.64 3.67
N LEU A 19 6.47 -8.77 2.69
CA LEU A 19 6.12 -8.69 1.27
C LEU A 19 5.23 -9.85 0.81
N THR A 20 5.47 -11.06 1.31
CA THR A 20 4.66 -12.24 0.96
C THR A 20 3.25 -12.10 1.50
N ASP A 21 3.09 -11.63 2.74
CA ASP A 21 1.78 -11.47 3.35
C ASP A 21 1.00 -10.28 2.76
N ALA A 22 1.69 -9.20 2.40
CA ALA A 22 1.11 -8.13 1.59
C ALA A 22 0.61 -8.70 0.24
N ARG A 23 1.43 -9.46 -0.49
CA ARG A 23 1.01 -10.05 -1.78
C ARG A 23 -0.22 -10.94 -1.67
N LYS A 24 -0.36 -11.73 -0.60
CA LYS A 24 -1.57 -12.53 -0.35
C LYS A 24 -2.80 -11.65 -0.18
N SER A 25 -2.69 -10.56 0.58
CA SER A 25 -3.82 -9.66 0.84
C SER A 25 -4.31 -8.97 -0.43
N PHE A 26 -3.39 -8.62 -1.33
CA PHE A 26 -3.75 -8.05 -2.64
C PHE A 26 -4.10 -9.10 -3.71
N ALA A 27 -3.90 -10.40 -3.45
CA ALA A 27 -4.17 -11.46 -4.44
C ALA A 27 -5.67 -11.61 -4.75
N ASP A 28 -6.53 -11.29 -3.78
CA ASP A 28 -7.98 -11.38 -3.90
C ASP A 28 -8.62 -10.08 -4.45
N CYS A 29 -7.80 -9.09 -4.81
CA CYS A 29 -8.29 -7.83 -5.37
C CYS A 29 -8.66 -7.99 -6.85
N ASP A 30 -9.94 -8.22 -7.12
CA ASP A 30 -10.47 -8.34 -8.48
C ASP A 30 -10.64 -7.00 -9.21
N SER A 31 -10.57 -5.88 -8.49
CA SER A 31 -10.69 -4.54 -9.07
C SER A 31 -9.75 -3.53 -8.44
N TYR A 32 -9.53 -2.41 -9.15
CA TYR A 32 -8.80 -1.26 -8.61
C TYR A 32 -9.43 -0.70 -7.32
N ASN A 33 -10.76 -0.75 -7.18
CA ASN A 33 -11.45 -0.30 -5.98
C ASN A 33 -11.23 -1.24 -4.79
N ASP A 34 -11.13 -2.54 -5.03
CA ASP A 34 -10.82 -3.53 -3.98
C ASP A 34 -9.36 -3.38 -3.53
N CYS A 35 -8.44 -3.17 -4.47
CA CYS A 35 -7.03 -2.84 -4.19
C CYS A 35 -6.89 -1.54 -3.36
N LYS A 36 -7.69 -0.51 -3.68
CA LYS A 36 -7.73 0.73 -2.90
C LYS A 36 -8.28 0.53 -1.47
N ARG A 37 -9.29 -0.33 -1.30
CA ARG A 37 -9.84 -0.67 0.02
C ARG A 37 -8.81 -1.41 0.86
N GLU A 38 -8.09 -2.36 0.28
CA GLU A 38 -6.98 -3.04 0.95
C GLU A 38 -5.92 -2.05 1.43
N LEU A 39 -5.50 -1.10 0.58
CA LEU A 39 -4.54 -0.07 0.99
C LEU A 39 -5.07 0.80 2.15
N ALA A 40 -6.37 1.11 2.18
CA ALA A 40 -6.98 1.84 3.29
C ALA A 40 -6.99 1.02 4.59
N ILE A 41 -7.16 -0.31 4.52
CA ILE A 41 -7.05 -1.22 5.67
C ILE A 41 -5.62 -1.18 6.23
N TRP A 42 -4.59 -1.22 5.36
CA TRP A 42 -3.20 -1.11 5.81
C TRP A 42 -2.84 0.28 6.39
N ALA A 43 -3.57 1.34 6.01
CA ALA A 43 -3.42 2.66 6.60
C ALA A 43 -4.01 2.74 8.04
N VAL A 44 -4.84 1.80 8.46
CA VAL A 44 -5.36 1.72 9.85
C VAL A 44 -4.23 1.44 10.85
N HIS A 45 -3.08 0.91 10.42
CA HIS A 45 -1.89 0.74 11.27
C HIS A 45 -1.23 2.06 11.72
N LEU A 46 -1.76 3.22 11.32
CA LEU A 46 -1.31 4.51 11.83
C LEU A 46 -1.59 4.67 13.33
N ASP A 47 -2.69 4.14 13.84
CA ASP A 47 -3.01 4.19 15.28
C ASP A 47 -2.06 3.28 16.09
N ASP A 48 -1.78 2.09 15.58
CA ASP A 48 -0.83 1.15 16.19
C ASP A 48 0.61 1.70 16.17
N LEU A 49 1.00 2.37 15.07
CA LEU A 49 2.27 3.08 14.95
C LEU A 49 2.35 4.23 15.97
N ALA A 50 1.31 5.05 16.08
CA ALA A 50 1.26 6.13 17.05
C ALA A 50 1.38 5.60 18.48
N ALA A 51 0.71 4.50 18.80
CA ALA A 51 0.80 3.84 20.09
C ALA A 51 2.21 3.28 20.37
N ALA A 52 2.87 2.66 19.37
CA ALA A 52 4.23 2.18 19.49
C ALA A 52 5.22 3.33 19.76
N LEU A 53 5.12 4.42 18.99
CA LEU A 53 5.94 5.62 19.17
C LEU A 53 5.71 6.28 20.53
N ALA A 54 4.46 6.38 20.99
CA ALA A 54 4.13 6.95 22.29
C ALA A 54 4.72 6.15 23.47
N ARG A 55 4.91 4.84 23.29
CA ARG A 55 5.56 3.96 24.28
C ARG A 55 7.09 3.92 24.15
N GLY A 56 7.67 4.58 23.14
CA GLY A 56 9.10 4.47 22.83
C GLY A 56 9.52 3.11 22.27
N ASP A 57 8.56 2.32 21.78
CA ASP A 57 8.80 1.00 21.21
C ASP A 57 9.17 1.14 19.73
N HIS A 58 10.45 1.42 19.49
CA HIS A 58 10.96 1.70 18.15
C HIS A 58 10.97 0.45 17.26
N ASP A 59 11.12 -0.75 17.83
CA ASP A 59 11.10 -2.00 17.07
C ASP A 59 9.69 -2.30 16.54
N GLN A 60 8.68 -2.12 17.39
CA GLN A 60 7.28 -2.25 16.99
C GLN A 60 6.87 -1.16 15.99
N ALA A 61 7.35 0.08 16.19
CA ALA A 61 7.14 1.16 15.23
C ALA A 61 7.78 0.84 13.86
N ALA A 62 9.02 0.32 13.85
CA ALA A 62 9.70 -0.10 12.64
C ALA A 62 8.90 -1.18 11.90
N HIS A 63 8.36 -2.16 12.64
CA HIS A 63 7.54 -3.22 12.07
C HIS A 63 6.27 -2.68 11.38
N PHE A 64 5.52 -1.77 12.02
CA PHE A 64 4.34 -1.18 11.38
C PHE A 64 4.70 -0.35 10.14
N ILE A 65 5.83 0.36 10.16
CA ILE A 65 6.33 1.07 8.98
C ILE A 65 6.69 0.10 7.85
N ARG A 66 7.37 -1.02 8.16
CA ARG A 66 7.70 -2.05 7.16
C ARG A 66 6.45 -2.66 6.54
N ILE A 67 5.44 -2.97 7.35
CA ILE A 67 4.15 -3.47 6.89
C ILE A 67 3.51 -2.50 5.88
N MET A 68 3.39 -1.21 6.25
CA MET A 68 2.79 -0.21 5.37
C MET A 68 3.59 -0.03 4.06
N ARG A 69 4.92 -0.09 4.13
CA ARG A 69 5.80 -0.04 2.94
C ARG A 69 5.64 -1.28 2.07
N ALA A 70 5.46 -2.46 2.66
CA ALA A 70 5.20 -3.69 1.93
C ALA A 70 3.90 -3.59 1.13
N ALA A 71 2.82 -3.13 1.77
CA ALA A 71 1.53 -2.92 1.13
C ALA A 71 1.62 -1.91 -0.03
N LEU A 72 2.32 -0.78 0.17
CA LEU A 72 2.50 0.22 -0.90
C LEU A 72 3.27 -0.35 -2.10
N ARG A 73 4.36 -1.08 -1.87
CA ARG A 73 5.13 -1.71 -2.96
C ARG A 73 4.29 -2.71 -3.75
N VAL A 74 3.52 -3.54 -3.06
CA VAL A 74 2.64 -4.52 -3.71
C VAL A 74 1.54 -3.83 -4.50
N HIS A 75 0.93 -2.77 -3.95
CA HIS A 75 -0.03 -1.94 -4.68
C HIS A 75 0.57 -1.36 -5.98
N ASP A 76 1.81 -0.87 -5.94
CA ASP A 76 2.49 -0.32 -7.10
C ASP A 76 2.83 -1.40 -8.15
N GLU A 77 3.31 -2.57 -7.71
CA GLU A 77 3.49 -3.75 -8.58
C GLU A 77 2.19 -4.13 -9.29
N TRP A 78 1.08 -4.20 -8.55
CA TRP A 78 -0.24 -4.52 -9.08
C TRP A 78 -0.75 -3.46 -10.04
N THR A 79 -0.67 -2.18 -9.66
CA THR A 79 -1.10 -1.06 -10.52
C THR A 79 -0.30 -1.01 -11.81
N ALA A 80 1.00 -1.30 -11.78
CA ALA A 80 1.83 -1.37 -12.98
C ALA A 80 1.38 -2.50 -13.92
N ARG A 81 1.04 -3.68 -13.38
CA ARG A 81 0.48 -4.79 -14.16
C ARG A 81 -0.85 -4.43 -14.80
N TRP A 82 -1.75 -3.77 -14.06
CA TRP A 82 -3.03 -3.31 -14.58
C TRP A 82 -2.89 -2.26 -15.68
N ARG A 83 -1.91 -1.36 -15.60
CA ARG A 83 -1.61 -0.41 -16.68
C ARG A 83 -1.12 -1.13 -17.94
N GLN A 84 -0.22 -2.10 -17.78
CA GLN A 84 0.28 -2.91 -18.89
C GLN A 84 -0.80 -3.79 -19.52
N SER A 85 -1.75 -4.29 -18.73
CA SER A 85 -2.89 -5.03 -19.27
C SER A 85 -3.92 -4.09 -19.91
N ALA A 86 -4.18 -2.90 -19.37
CA ALA A 86 -5.05 -1.90 -20.00
C ALA A 86 -4.53 -1.51 -21.40
N ASP A 87 -3.21 -1.41 -21.58
CA ASP A 87 -2.58 -1.23 -22.91
C ASP A 87 -2.84 -2.41 -23.88
N ILE A 88 -3.20 -3.59 -23.35
CA ILE A 88 -3.62 -4.78 -24.12
C ILE A 88 -5.15 -4.82 -24.33
N TRP A 89 -5.95 -4.23 -23.43
CA TRP A 89 -7.42 -4.20 -23.47
C TRP A 89 -8.01 -2.99 -24.23
N ASP A 90 -7.22 -1.95 -24.49
CA ASP A 90 -7.64 -0.71 -25.20
C ASP A 90 -8.05 -0.94 -26.68
N ALA A 91 -7.80 -2.14 -27.24
CA ALA A 91 -8.26 -2.49 -28.58
C ALA A 91 -9.75 -2.88 -28.63
N ASP A 92 -10.32 -3.40 -27.52
CA ASP A 92 -11.67 -3.97 -27.50
C ASP A 92 -12.60 -3.39 -26.41
N TYR A 93 -12.10 -2.50 -25.55
CA TYR A 93 -12.93 -1.82 -24.55
C TYR A 93 -13.03 -0.32 -24.84
N PRO A 94 -14.23 0.23 -25.13
CA PRO A 94 -14.39 1.67 -25.23
C PRO A 94 -14.11 2.29 -23.86
N ALA A 95 -13.30 3.36 -23.85
CA ALA A 95 -12.95 4.17 -22.69
C ALA A 95 -14.05 4.16 -21.61
N TRP A 96 -13.76 3.52 -20.48
CA TRP A 96 -14.61 3.57 -19.29
C TRP A 96 -14.51 5.00 -18.72
N PRO A 97 -15.63 5.72 -18.53
CA PRO A 97 -15.95 6.87 -19.37
C PRO A 97 -15.31 8.19 -18.92
N PRO A 98 -15.15 9.16 -19.83
CA PRO A 98 -15.05 10.56 -19.47
C PRO A 98 -16.43 11.04 -19.01
N GLY A 99 -16.54 11.51 -17.77
CA GLY A 99 -17.71 12.25 -17.29
C GLY A 99 -18.99 11.43 -17.05
N ARG A 100 -19.19 10.99 -15.81
CA ARG A 100 -20.52 11.16 -15.21
C ARG A 100 -20.43 12.40 -14.34
N GLU A 101 -21.04 13.48 -14.81
CA GLU A 101 -21.40 14.60 -13.94
C GLU A 101 -22.18 14.04 -12.76
N LEU A 102 -21.68 14.28 -11.55
CA LEU A 102 -22.46 14.15 -10.34
C LEU A 102 -23.50 15.26 -10.37
N THR A 103 -24.72 14.96 -10.82
CA THR A 103 -25.88 15.80 -10.51
C THR A 103 -26.15 15.71 -9.01
N VAL A 104 -26.00 16.86 -8.34
CA VAL A 104 -26.47 17.12 -6.97
C VAL A 104 -27.99 17.24 -6.96
#